data_AF-A0A164JK92-F1
#
_entry.id   AF-A0A164JK92-F1
#
_cell.length_a   1.000
_cell.length_b   1.000
_cell.length_c   1.000
_cell.angle_alpha   90.00
_cell.angle_beta   90.00
_cell.angle_gamma   90.00
#
_symmetry.space_group_name_H-M   'P 1'
#
loop_
_entity.id
_entity.type
_entity.pdbx_description
1 polymer ?
#
loop_
_entity_poly.entity_id
_entity_poly.type
_entity_poly.pdbx_seq_one_letter_code
_entity_poly.pdbx_strand_id
1 'polypeptide(L)'
;MGAVEYARRVNAAADLLATGLSVAEVVVAVAARFDCSTRQARRYADHAVREGRVTVPGESVVFTVKLPAVLAGRVRDRARGSQITISALVAAALTEFLARGPGQLRRR
;
A
#
# COMPACT_ATOMS: atom_id res chain seq x y z
N MET A 1 7.49 -3.03 11.99
CA MET A 1 6.07 -3.17 11.58
C MET A 1 6.01 -3.20 10.07
N GLY A 2 5.42 -4.24 9.49
CA GLY A 2 5.30 -4.36 8.03
C GLY A 2 4.25 -3.40 7.45
N ALA A 3 4.35 -3.08 6.17
CA ALA A 3 3.40 -2.17 5.50
C ALA A 3 1.96 -2.68 5.54
N VAL A 4 1.75 -3.99 5.45
CA VAL A 4 0.44 -4.65 5.58
C VAL A 4 -0.14 -4.46 6.97
N GLU A 5 0.67 -4.68 7.99
CA GLU A 5 0.26 -4.54 9.39
C GLU A 5 -0.09 -3.08 9.72
N TYR A 6 0.73 -2.14 9.25
CA TYR A 6 0.44 -0.72 9.35
C TYR A 6 -0.89 -0.36 8.70
N ALA A 7 -1.12 -0.77 7.45
CA ALA A 7 -2.35 -0.49 6.72
C ALA A 7 -3.58 -1.09 7.42
N ARG A 8 -3.47 -2.32 7.97
CA ARG A 8 -4.56 -2.94 8.74
C ARG A 8 -4.90 -2.14 10.00
N ARG A 9 -3.90 -1.64 10.73
CA ARG A 9 -4.11 -0.86 11.96
C ARG A 9 -4.72 0.51 11.67
N VAL A 10 -4.28 1.19 10.60
CA VAL A 10 -4.89 2.45 10.15
C VAL A 10 -6.33 2.23 9.67
N ASN A 11 -6.59 1.17 8.91
CA ASN A 11 -7.94 0.88 8.43
C ASN A 11 -8.90 0.52 9.56
N ALA A 12 -8.44 -0.22 10.57
CA ALA A 12 -9.24 -0.49 11.77
C ALA A 12 -9.58 0.80 12.53
N ALA A 13 -8.65 1.76 12.60
CA ALA A 13 -8.94 3.08 13.17
C ALA A 13 -9.97 3.84 12.33
N ALA A 14 -9.85 3.80 11.00
CA ALA A 14 -10.81 4.42 10.08
C ALA A 14 -12.21 3.79 10.20
N ASP A 15 -12.31 2.47 10.35
CA ASP A 15 -13.58 1.76 10.57
C ASP A 15 -14.26 2.23 11.87
N LEU A 16 -13.50 2.36 12.96
CA LEU A 16 -14.04 2.81 14.24
C LEU A 16 -14.46 4.30 14.19
N LEU A 17 -13.69 5.15 13.52
CA LEU A 17 -14.08 6.55 13.29
C LEU A 17 -15.38 6.65 12.48
N ALA A 18 -15.55 5.79 11.47
CA ALA A 18 -16.77 5.75 10.66
C ALA A 18 -18.01 5.32 11.46
N THR A 19 -17.84 4.61 12.57
CA THR A 19 -18.93 4.29 13.51
C THR A 19 -19.26 5.41 14.49
N GLY A 20 -18.57 6.55 14.41
CA GLY A 20 -18.84 7.75 15.22
C GLY A 20 -18.02 7.84 16.52
N LEU A 21 -17.08 6.93 16.76
CA LEU A 21 -16.19 7.02 17.93
C LEU A 21 -15.27 8.24 17.83
N SER A 22 -15.03 8.88 18.96
CA SER A 22 -14.01 9.93 19.08
C SER A 22 -12.61 9.35 18.91
N VAL A 23 -11.64 10.20 18.54
CA VAL A 23 -10.23 9.80 18.40
C VAL A 23 -9.70 9.16 19.69
N ALA A 24 -10.12 9.62 20.88
CA ALA A 24 -9.69 9.05 22.15
C ALA A 24 -10.20 7.62 22.34
N GLU A 25 -11.47 7.36 22.03
CA GLU A 25 -12.07 6.02 22.09
C GLU A 25 -11.42 5.07 21.07
N VAL A 26 -11.17 5.56 19.85
CA VAL A 26 -10.46 4.80 18.82
C VAL A 26 -9.06 4.42 19.27
N VAL A 27 -8.33 5.32 19.93
CA VAL A 27 -6.98 5.04 20.45
C VAL A 27 -7.00 3.90 21.47
N VAL A 28 -7.95 3.91 22.40
CA VAL A 28 -8.09 2.84 23.40
C VAL A 28 -8.45 1.52 22.72
N ALA A 29 -9.43 1.54 21.82
CA ALA A 29 -9.88 0.34 21.10
C ALA A 29 -8.78 -0.27 20.21
N VAL A 30 -7.99 0.55 19.51
CA VAL A 30 -6.89 0.11 18.66
C VAL A 30 -5.72 -0.41 19.50
N ALA A 31 -5.38 0.27 20.61
CA ALA A 31 -4.34 -0.19 21.52
C ALA A 31 -4.67 -1.59 22.07
N ALA A 32 -5.90 -1.79 22.53
CA ALA A 32 -6.38 -3.09 23.03
C ALA A 32 -6.43 -4.16 21.93
N ARG A 33 -6.98 -3.83 20.74
CA ARG A 33 -7.16 -4.79 19.65
C ARG A 33 -5.85 -5.34 19.08
N PHE A 34 -4.80 -4.52 19.05
CA PHE A 34 -3.53 -4.88 18.43
C PHE A 34 -2.36 -5.00 19.42
N ASP A 35 -2.66 -5.03 20.72
CA ASP A 35 -1.69 -5.08 21.81
C ASP A 35 -0.52 -4.09 21.59
N CYS A 36 -0.87 -2.84 21.32
CA CYS A 36 0.09 -1.81 20.95
C CYS A 36 0.00 -0.57 21.84
N SER A 37 1.08 0.21 21.90
CA SER A 37 1.09 1.37 22.80
C SER A 37 0.10 2.45 22.36
N THR A 38 -0.42 3.20 23.32
CA THR A 38 -1.34 4.33 23.09
C THR A 38 -0.79 5.35 22.10
N ARG A 39 0.53 5.57 22.10
CA ARG A 39 1.20 6.46 21.14
C ARG A 39 1.16 5.92 19.70
N GLN A 40 1.31 4.61 19.51
CA GLN A 40 1.17 3.98 18.20
C GLN A 40 -0.29 4.03 17.73
N ALA A 41 -1.22 3.67 18.61
CA ALA A 41 -2.66 3.77 18.32
C ALA A 41 -3.06 5.20 17.93
N ARG A 42 -2.54 6.22 18.64
CA ARG A 42 -2.77 7.63 18.30
C ARG A 42 -2.27 7.99 16.91
N ARG A 43 -1.07 7.54 16.53
CA ARG A 43 -0.56 7.75 15.18
C ARG A 43 -1.44 7.12 14.10
N TYR A 44 -2.04 5.95 14.34
CA TYR A 44 -2.95 5.32 13.37
C TYR A 44 -4.27 6.06 13.27
N ALA A 45 -4.84 6.49 14.40
CA ALA A 45 -6.06 7.29 14.43
C ALA A 45 -5.86 8.65 13.75
N ASP A 46 -4.76 9.35 14.05
CA ASP A 46 -4.44 10.63 13.40
C ASP A 46 -4.21 10.45 11.89
N HIS A 47 -3.59 9.35 11.46
CA HIS A 47 -3.47 9.03 10.03
C HIS A 47 -4.84 8.78 9.39
N ALA A 48 -5.70 8.00 10.03
CA ALA A 48 -7.04 7.71 9.54
C ALA A 48 -7.91 8.97 9.43
N VAL A 49 -7.78 9.92 10.35
CA VAL A 49 -8.44 11.23 10.27
C VAL A 49 -7.92 12.05 9.09
N ARG A 50 -6.60 12.09 8.89
CA ARG A 50 -5.97 12.96 7.88
C ARG A 50 -6.10 12.44 6.45
N GLU A 51 -5.88 11.14 6.26
CA GLU A 51 -5.71 10.51 4.94
C GLU A 51 -6.78 9.44 4.66
N GLY A 52 -7.61 9.09 5.65
CA GLY A 52 -8.59 8.02 5.53
C GLY A 52 -7.96 6.63 5.52
N ARG A 53 -8.61 5.70 4.80
CA ARG A 53 -8.17 4.31 4.65
C ARG A 53 -6.91 4.24 3.81
N VAL A 54 -6.01 3.33 4.17
CA VAL A 54 -4.81 2.98 3.43
C VAL A 54 -5.06 1.69 2.66
N THR A 55 -4.68 1.64 1.38
CA THR A 55 -4.68 0.40 0.62
C THR A 55 -3.80 -0.62 1.33
N VAL A 56 -4.37 -1.74 1.77
CA VAL A 56 -3.58 -2.85 2.31
C VAL A 56 -2.82 -3.46 1.13
N PRO A 57 -1.48 -3.41 1.11
CA PRO A 57 -0.74 -4.09 0.06
C PRO A 57 -1.13 -5.58 0.09
N GLY A 58 -1.53 -6.12 -1.06
CA GLY A 58 -1.74 -7.56 -1.18
C GLY A 58 -0.46 -8.32 -0.83
N GLU A 59 -0.61 -9.61 -0.51
CA GLU A 59 0.56 -10.48 -0.38
C GLU A 59 1.39 -10.43 -1.67
N SER A 60 2.67 -10.12 -1.55
CA SER A 60 3.56 -10.05 -2.70
C SER A 60 4.13 -11.44 -2.96
N VAL A 61 3.88 -11.97 -4.15
CA VAL A 61 4.47 -13.24 -4.61
C VAL A 61 5.67 -12.95 -5.52
N VAL A 62 6.64 -13.87 -5.53
CA VAL A 62 7.74 -13.80 -6.50
C VAL A 62 7.19 -14.14 -7.88
N PHE A 63 7.22 -13.16 -8.78
CA PHE A 63 6.82 -13.32 -10.17
C PHE A 63 8.03 -13.10 -11.08
N THR A 64 8.53 -14.19 -11.69
CA THR A 64 9.73 -14.14 -12.54
C THR A 64 9.34 -14.26 -14.01
N VAL A 65 9.88 -13.37 -14.84
CA VAL A 65 9.65 -13.35 -16.29
C VAL A 65 10.97 -13.16 -17.03
N LYS A 66 11.02 -13.66 -18.27
CA LYS A 66 12.11 -13.35 -19.19
C LYS A 66 11.88 -11.97 -19.81
N LEU A 67 12.91 -11.13 -19.81
CA LEU A 67 12.92 -9.82 -20.46
C LEU A 67 14.18 -9.69 -21.32
N PRO A 68 14.12 -8.99 -22.47
CA PRO A 68 15.32 -8.58 -23.18
C PRO A 68 16.27 -7.82 -22.23
N ALA A 69 17.58 -8.10 -22.29
CA ALA A 69 18.56 -7.53 -21.37
C ALA A 69 18.53 -6.00 -21.35
N VAL A 70 18.37 -5.37 -22.52
CA VAL A 70 18.23 -3.92 -22.65
C VAL A 70 17.02 -3.39 -21.88
N LEU A 71 15.87 -4.07 -21.94
CA LEU A 71 14.67 -3.68 -21.22
C LEU A 71 14.86 -3.84 -19.71
N ALA A 72 15.46 -4.94 -19.27
CA ALA A 72 15.80 -5.14 -17.85
C ALA A 72 16.73 -4.04 -17.32
N GLY A 73 17.70 -3.59 -18.12
CA GLY A 73 18.55 -2.43 -17.82
C GLY A 73 17.72 -1.16 -17.61
N ARG A 74 16.87 -0.80 -18.58
CA ARG A 74 16.01 0.40 -18.51
C ARG A 74 15.08 0.40 -17.29
N VAL A 75 14.51 -0.74 -16.94
CA VAL A 75 13.66 -0.87 -15.73
C VAL A 75 14.47 -0.59 -14.47
N ARG A 76 15.68 -1.15 -14.37
CA ARG A 76 16.58 -0.91 -13.23
C ARG A 76 16.97 0.56 -13.13
N ASP A 77 17.33 1.18 -14.24
CA ASP A 77 17.76 2.59 -14.27
C ASP A 77 16.61 3.53 -13.90
N ARG A 78 15.39 3.26 -14.38
CA ARG A 78 14.19 4.02 -14.00
C ARG A 78 13.85 3.87 -12.53
N ALA A 79 13.95 2.66 -11.98
CA ALA A 79 13.71 2.41 -10.56
C ALA A 79 14.71 3.19 -9.69
N ARG A 80 16.01 3.14 -10.02
CA ARG A 80 17.04 3.91 -9.32
C ARG A 80 16.84 5.42 -9.46
N GLY A 81 16.61 5.91 -10.67
CA GLY A 81 16.40 7.35 -10.93
C GLY A 81 15.18 7.91 -10.22
N SER A 82 14.18 7.08 -9.93
CA SER A 82 12.96 7.48 -9.21
C SER A 82 12.93 7.08 -7.73
N GLN A 83 14.03 6.53 -7.20
CA GLN A 83 14.15 6.12 -5.79
C GLN A 83 13.02 5.17 -5.33
N ILE A 84 12.55 4.29 -6.21
CA ILE A 84 11.58 3.24 -5.90
C ILE A 84 12.14 1.86 -6.22
N THR A 85 11.57 0.82 -5.60
CA THR A 85 11.98 -0.55 -5.89
C THR A 85 11.54 -0.97 -7.30
N ILE A 86 12.27 -1.91 -7.90
CA ILE A 86 11.87 -2.51 -9.18
C ILE A 86 10.46 -3.11 -9.07
N SER A 87 10.16 -3.80 -7.96
CA SER A 87 8.85 -4.40 -7.73
C SER A 87 7.74 -3.33 -7.69
N ALA A 88 7.95 -2.19 -7.02
CA ALA A 88 6.97 -1.11 -6.98
C ALA A 88 6.74 -0.48 -8.36
N LEU A 89 7.82 -0.23 -9.11
CA LEU A 89 7.74 0.28 -10.48
C LEU A 89 6.96 -0.69 -11.39
N VAL A 90 7.30 -1.98 -11.33
CA VAL A 90 6.67 -3.02 -12.16
C VAL A 90 5.21 -3.22 -11.78
N ALA A 91 4.88 -3.24 -10.48
CA ALA A 91 3.51 -3.35 -10.02
C ALA A 91 2.63 -2.18 -10.51
N ALA A 92 3.14 -0.95 -10.43
CA ALA A 92 2.43 0.23 -10.95
C ALA A 92 2.21 0.13 -12.46
N ALA A 93 3.26 -0.20 -13.22
CA ALA A 93 3.18 -0.33 -14.67
C ALA A 93 2.20 -1.43 -15.11
N LEU A 94 2.23 -2.59 -14.45
CA LEU A 94 1.31 -3.70 -14.75
C LEU A 94 -0.13 -3.36 -14.37
N THR A 95 -0.35 -2.69 -13.23
CA THR A 95 -1.69 -2.26 -12.80
C THR A 95 -2.30 -1.30 -13.82
N GLU A 96 -1.53 -0.29 -14.23
CA GLU A 96 -1.96 0.68 -15.24
C GLU A 96 -2.22 0.01 -16.60
N PHE A 97 -1.34 -0.89 -17.02
CA PHE A 97 -1.48 -1.61 -18.27
C PHE A 97 -2.74 -2.50 -18.30
N LEU A 98 -3.00 -3.25 -17.21
CA LEU A 98 -4.17 -4.13 -17.11
C LEU A 98 -5.48 -3.35 -17.04
N ALA A 99 -5.49 -2.17 -16.41
CA ALA A 99 -6.67 -1.31 -16.34
C ALA A 99 -7.11 -0.77 -17.72
N ARG A 100 -6.18 -0.67 -18.70
CA ARG A 100 -6.45 -0.17 -20.06
C ARG A 100 -7.15 -1.20 -20.98
N GLY A 101 -7.20 -2.48 -20.58
CA GLY A 101 -7.87 -3.57 -21.29
C GLY A 101 -7.14 -4.09 -22.56
N PRO A 102 -7.50 -5.29 -23.07
CA PRO A 102 -6.76 -5.98 -24.15
C PRO A 102 -6.76 -5.29 -25.52
N GLY A 103 -7.69 -4.35 -25.76
CA GLY A 103 -7.92 -3.74 -27.07
C GLY A 103 -6.79 -2.84 -27.58
N GLN A 104 -5.88 -2.40 -26.71
CA GLN A 104 -4.76 -1.52 -27.09
C GLN A 104 -3.47 -2.28 -27.47
N LEU A 105 -3.39 -3.59 -27.22
CA LEU A 105 -2.23 -4.40 -27.58
C LEU A 105 -2.14 -4.75 -29.07
N ARG A 106 -3.24 -4.61 -29.82
CA ARG A 106 -3.32 -4.99 -31.24
C ARG A 106 -3.05 -3.86 -32.23
N ARG A 107 -2.71 -2.65 -31.78
CA ARG A 107 -2.37 -1.53 -32.67
C ARG A 107 -0.90 -1.16 -32.52
N ARG A 108 0.00 -1.99 -33.03
CA ARG A 108 1.32 -1.58 -33.55
C ARG A 108 1.74 -2.54 -34.65
#